data_AF-A0A6P0RZS1-F1
#
_entry.id   AF-A0A6P0RZS1-F1
#
_cell.length_a   1.000
_cell.length_b   1.000
_cell.length_c   1.000
_cell.angle_alpha   90.00
_cell.angle_beta   90.00
_cell.angle_gamma   90.00
#
_symmetry.space_group_name_H-M   'P 1'
#
loop_
_entity.id
_entity.type
_entity.pdbx_description
1 polymer ?
#
loop_
_entity_poly.entity_id
_entity_poly.type
_entity_poly.pdbx_seq_one_letter_code
_entity_poly.pdbx_strand_id
1 'polypeptide(L)'
;MSTNSPAAKQLKTKLNFNILVENQDQDLFRAIVLGLPDCQVEGANKEEAIANIDKLLREHLAKADIVSLEVESPNNEHPWMQFAGMYANNPLFDEVLADIAAYRQEMDAEMEENSRRT
;
A
#
# COMPACT_ATOMS: atom_id res chain seq x y z
N MET A 1 41.16 24.07 6.20
CA MET A 1 39.69 23.94 6.17
C MET A 1 39.35 22.82 5.21
N SER A 2 39.16 21.60 5.71
CA SER A 2 38.79 20.45 4.88
C SER A 2 37.30 20.19 5.06
N THR A 3 36.52 20.46 4.03
CA THR A 3 35.10 20.10 3.99
C THR A 3 34.99 18.60 3.78
N ASN A 4 34.72 17.87 4.86
CA ASN A 4 34.36 16.46 4.78
C ASN A 4 32.91 16.39 4.26
N SER A 5 32.75 16.22 2.95
CA SER A 5 31.45 16.00 2.33
C SER A 5 30.98 14.58 2.68
N PRO A 6 29.80 14.38 3.31
CA PRO A 6 29.37 13.05 3.69
C PRO A 6 29.06 12.25 2.42
N ALA A 7 29.75 11.13 2.23
CA ALA A 7 29.44 10.18 1.18
C ALA A 7 27.96 9.76 1.31
N ALA A 8 27.15 10.07 0.30
CA ALA A 8 25.76 9.66 0.25
C ALA A 8 25.69 8.13 0.36
N LYS A 9 25.12 7.64 1.47
CA LYS A 9 24.82 6.22 1.64
C LYS A 9 23.88 5.81 0.51
N GLN A 10 24.38 5.01 -0.42
CA GLN A 10 23.60 4.50 -1.54
C GLN A 10 22.53 3.56 -0.99
N LEU A 11 21.30 4.06 -0.84
CA LEU A 11 20.15 3.26 -0.43
C LEU A 11 19.79 2.34 -1.59
N LYS A 12 20.00 1.03 -1.41
CA LYS A 12 19.46 0.03 -2.34
C LYS A 12 17.97 -0.10 -2.07
N THR A 13 17.16 0.59 -2.87
CA THR A 13 15.70 0.45 -2.82
C THR A 13 15.32 -0.92 -3.39
N LYS A 14 14.72 -1.78 -2.57
CA LYS A 14 14.14 -3.04 -3.02
C LYS A 14 12.68 -2.80 -3.40
N LEU A 15 12.35 -3.01 -4.67
CA LEU A 15 10.99 -2.94 -5.20
C LEU A 15 10.42 -4.37 -5.26
N ASN A 16 9.16 -4.53 -4.87
CA ASN A 16 8.44 -5.79 -5.00
C ASN A 16 7.30 -5.58 -6.00
N PHE A 17 7.24 -6.45 -7.00
CA PHE A 17 6.17 -6.47 -8.00
C PHE A 17 5.38 -7.76 -7.87
N ASN A 18 4.06 -7.67 -7.96
CA ASN A 18 3.20 -8.83 -8.05
C ASN A 18 3.09 -9.23 -9.53
N ILE A 19 3.32 -10.51 -9.83
CA ILE A 19 3.38 -11.02 -11.20
C ILE A 19 2.34 -12.14 -11.32
N LEU A 20 1.49 -12.04 -12.33
CA LEU A 20 0.59 -13.10 -12.74
C LEU A 20 1.34 -14.00 -13.73
N VAL A 21 1.34 -15.31 -13.48
CA VAL A 21 1.90 -16.30 -14.41
C VAL A 21 0.80 -17.24 -14.86
N GLU A 22 0.50 -17.20 -16.15
CA GLU A 22 -0.51 -18.02 -16.81
C GLU A 22 0.16 -19.14 -17.61
N ASN A 23 -0.42 -20.33 -17.58
CA ASN A 23 -0.08 -21.40 -18.51
C ASN A 23 -1.06 -21.30 -19.69
N GLN A 24 -0.55 -20.98 -20.88
CA GLN A 24 -1.35 -20.74 -22.07
C GLN A 24 -1.56 -22.02 -22.87
N ASP A 25 -0.51 -22.85 -23.04
CA ASP A 25 -0.52 -24.12 -23.77
C ASP A 25 0.65 -25.02 -23.30
N GLN A 26 0.74 -26.27 -23.79
CA GLN A 26 1.86 -27.17 -23.49
C GLN A 26 3.21 -26.50 -23.82
N ASP A 27 3.98 -26.18 -22.77
CA ASP A 27 5.27 -25.48 -22.79
C ASP A 27 5.23 -23.98 -23.18
N LEU A 28 4.11 -23.28 -22.98
CA LEU A 28 4.05 -21.83 -23.11
C LEU A 28 3.46 -21.16 -21.87
N PHE A 29 4.30 -20.39 -21.19
CA PHE A 29 3.95 -19.64 -19.99
C PHE A 29 4.03 -18.15 -20.27
N ARG A 30 3.02 -17.40 -19.84
CA ARG A 30 2.97 -15.95 -19.94
C ARG A 30 3.07 -15.32 -18.56
N ALA A 31 4.01 -14.40 -18.38
CA ALA A 31 4.17 -13.63 -17.15
C ALA A 31 3.78 -12.16 -17.40
N ILE A 32 2.97 -11.58 -16.51
CA ILE A 32 2.45 -10.22 -16.61
C ILE A 32 2.62 -9.51 -15.26
N VAL A 33 3.13 -8.29 -15.27
CA VAL A 33 3.25 -7.47 -14.06
C VAL A 33 1.90 -6.82 -13.74
N LEU A 34 1.38 -7.07 -12.53
CA LEU A 34 0.14 -6.44 -12.09
C LEU A 34 0.34 -4.92 -11.94
N GLY A 35 -0.53 -4.15 -12.60
CA GLY A 35 -0.45 -2.69 -12.67
C GLY A 35 0.38 -2.14 -13.83
N LEU A 36 1.07 -3.00 -14.60
CA LEU A 36 1.83 -2.62 -15.80
C LEU A 36 1.53 -3.61 -16.94
N PRO A 37 0.38 -3.46 -17.64
CA PRO A 37 -0.06 -4.43 -18.65
C PRO A 37 0.90 -4.53 -19.85
N ASP A 38 1.67 -3.48 -20.13
CA ASP A 38 2.68 -3.48 -21.19
C ASP A 38 3.93 -4.30 -20.81
N CYS A 39 4.12 -4.59 -19.52
CA CYS A 39 5.18 -5.47 -19.03
C CYS A 39 4.68 -6.91 -18.99
N GLN A 40 4.79 -7.58 -20.14
CA GLN A 40 4.48 -8.99 -20.31
C GLN A 40 5.53 -9.70 -21.15
N VAL A 41 5.76 -10.98 -20.85
CA VAL A 41 6.68 -11.85 -21.59
C VAL A 41 6.15 -13.26 -21.64
N GLU A 42 6.67 -14.04 -22.58
CA GLU A 42 6.45 -15.47 -22.67
C GLU A 42 7.75 -16.23 -22.36
N GLY A 43 7.62 -17.48 -21.94
CA GLY A 43 8.73 -18.41 -21.69
C GLY A 43 8.28 -19.86 -21.87
N ALA A 44 9.21 -20.75 -22.16
CA ALA A 44 8.89 -22.16 -22.42
C ALA A 44 8.52 -22.92 -21.12
N ASN A 45 8.86 -22.34 -19.97
CA ASN A 45 8.48 -22.82 -18.64
C ASN A 45 8.27 -21.63 -17.70
N LYS A 46 7.73 -21.91 -16.52
CA LYS A 46 7.44 -20.91 -15.50
C LYS A 46 8.68 -20.14 -15.08
N GLU A 47 9.80 -20.82 -14.87
CA GLU A 47 11.06 -20.24 -14.41
C GLU A 47 11.64 -19.28 -15.45
N GLU A 48 11.57 -19.65 -16.72
CA GLU A 48 12.00 -18.81 -17.85
C GLU A 48 11.12 -17.57 -17.99
N ALA A 49 9.80 -17.69 -17.89
CA ALA A 49 8.90 -16.54 -17.93
C ALA A 49 9.20 -15.55 -16.78
N ILE A 50 9.53 -16.06 -15.58
CA ILE A 50 9.94 -15.24 -14.43
C ILE A 50 11.30 -14.56 -14.66
N ALA A 51 12.27 -15.26 -15.24
CA ALA A 51 13.57 -14.67 -15.57
C ALA A 51 13.45 -13.59 -16.64
N ASN A 52 12.63 -13.82 -17.66
CA ASN A 52 12.38 -12.87 -18.75
C ASN A 52 11.71 -11.60 -18.23
N ILE A 53 10.74 -11.72 -17.31
CA ILE A 53 10.03 -10.55 -16.78
C ILE A 53 10.92 -9.76 -15.80
N ASP A 54 11.80 -10.42 -15.02
CA ASP A 54 12.81 -9.73 -14.20
C ASP A 54 13.76 -8.91 -15.08
N LYS A 55 14.24 -9.49 -16.19
CA LYS A 55 15.08 -8.77 -17.15
C LYS A 55 14.36 -7.58 -17.76
N LEU A 56 13.12 -7.77 -18.22
CA LEU A 56 12.30 -6.70 -18.80
C LEU A 56 12.10 -5.56 -17.80
N LEU A 57 11.76 -5.87 -16.54
CA LEU A 57 11.58 -4.88 -15.49
C LEU A 57 12.85 -4.08 -15.21
N ARG A 58 14.02 -4.74 -15.15
CA ARG A 58 15.31 -4.05 -14.95
C ARG A 58 15.63 -3.11 -16.09
N GLU A 59 15.44 -3.55 -17.34
CA GLU A 59 15.70 -2.72 -18.52
C GLU A 59 14.75 -1.54 -18.62
N HIS A 60 13.48 -1.75 -18.26
CA HIS A 60 12.47 -0.70 -18.25
C HIS A 60 12.75 0.33 -17.15
N LEU A 61 12.97 -0.11 -15.91
CA LEU A 61 13.27 0.77 -14.77
C LEU A 61 14.63 1.48 -14.87
N ALA A 62 15.58 0.94 -15.63
CA ALA A 62 16.85 1.62 -15.89
C ALA A 62 16.69 2.86 -16.80
N LYS A 63 15.58 2.94 -17.55
CA LYS A 63 15.29 4.03 -18.49
C LYS A 63 14.09 4.88 -18.09
N ALA A 64 13.38 4.48 -17.03
CA ALA A 64 12.13 5.09 -16.61
C ALA A 64 12.27 5.71 -15.22
N ASP A 65 11.71 6.90 -15.07
CA ASP A 65 11.56 7.56 -13.77
C ASP A 65 10.14 7.34 -13.23
N ILE A 66 10.05 6.94 -11.97
CA ILE A 66 8.77 6.84 -11.28
C ILE A 66 8.44 8.22 -10.70
N VAL A 67 7.39 8.85 -11.21
CA VAL A 67 6.90 10.15 -10.74
C VAL A 67 5.51 10.01 -10.13
N SER A 68 5.30 10.68 -9.00
CA SER A 68 3.96 10.84 -8.43
C SER A 68 3.33 12.08 -9.04
N LEU A 69 2.19 11.90 -9.71
CA LEU A 69 1.39 13.00 -10.23
C LEU A 69 0.12 13.12 -9.40
N GLU A 70 -0.05 14.28 -8.76
CA GLU A 70 -1.31 14.66 -8.15
C GLU A 70 -2.24 15.23 -9.23
N VAL A 71 -3.47 14.72 -9.29
CA VAL A 71 -4.49 15.16 -10.24
C VAL A 71 -5.74 15.55 -9.48
N GLU A 72 -6.37 16.64 -9.89
CA GLU A 72 -7.66 17.06 -9.32
C GLU A 72 -8.74 16.03 -9.68
N SER A 73 -9.51 15.60 -8.69
CA SER A 73 -10.67 14.75 -8.95
C SER A 73 -11.78 15.58 -9.63
N PRO A 74 -12.49 15.02 -10.62
CA PRO A 74 -13.63 15.72 -11.24
C PRO A 74 -14.76 15.98 -10.24
N ASN A 75 -14.82 15.22 -9.15
CA ASN A 75 -15.65 15.52 -8.01
C ASN A 75 -14.83 16.33 -6.99
N ASN A 76 -15.21 17.59 -6.78
CA ASN A 76 -14.51 18.50 -5.86
C ASN A 76 -14.93 18.29 -4.39
N GLU A 77 -15.87 17.37 -4.14
CA GLU A 77 -16.29 17.01 -2.79
C GLU A 77 -15.47 15.83 -2.27
N HIS A 78 -14.82 16.03 -1.13
CA HIS A 78 -14.13 14.95 -0.42
C HIS A 78 -15.15 13.85 -0.06
N PRO A 79 -14.87 12.55 -0.30
CA PRO A 79 -15.86 11.47 -0.15
C PRO A 79 -16.54 11.37 1.23
N TRP A 80 -15.91 11.95 2.25
CA TRP A 80 -16.41 11.95 3.63
C TRP A 80 -17.26 13.17 3.99
N MET A 81 -17.37 14.15 3.08
CA MET A 81 -18.18 15.36 3.30
C MET A 81 -19.65 15.04 3.54
N GLN A 82 -20.20 14.02 2.89
CA GLN A 82 -21.59 13.58 3.10
C GLN A 82 -21.90 13.17 4.54
N PHE A 83 -20.89 12.84 5.34
CA PHE A 83 -21.05 12.43 6.74
C PHE A 83 -20.76 13.56 7.73
N ALA A 84 -20.29 14.72 7.26
CA ALA A 84 -19.98 15.85 8.13
C ALA A 84 -21.25 16.35 8.84
N GLY A 85 -21.25 16.30 10.17
CA GLY A 85 -22.41 16.72 10.97
C GLY A 85 -23.61 15.76 10.94
N MET A 86 -23.46 14.54 10.42
CA MET A 86 -24.55 13.56 10.30
C MET A 86 -25.31 13.30 11.62
N TYR A 87 -24.65 13.48 12.77
CA TYR A 87 -25.24 13.27 14.09
C TYR A 87 -25.50 14.56 14.89
N ALA A 88 -25.31 15.75 14.30
CA ALA A 88 -25.37 17.02 15.03
C ALA A 88 -26.69 17.25 15.77
N ASN A 89 -27.81 16.73 15.25
CA ASN A 89 -29.13 16.85 15.85
C ASN A 89 -29.71 15.50 16.32
N ASN A 90 -28.86 14.47 16.47
CA ASN A 90 -29.34 13.17 16.94
C ASN A 90 -29.64 13.26 18.45
N PRO A 91 -30.90 13.06 18.89
CA PRO A 91 -31.28 13.18 20.29
C PRO A 91 -30.65 12.11 21.19
N LEU A 92 -30.13 11.03 20.62
CA LEU A 92 -29.44 9.95 21.33
C LEU A 92 -27.92 10.15 21.39
N PHE A 93 -27.39 11.24 20.83
CA PHE A 93 -25.94 11.44 20.72
C PHE A 93 -25.25 11.47 22.09
N ASP A 94 -25.86 12.16 23.06
CA ASP A 94 -25.32 12.26 24.41
C ASP A 94 -25.34 10.91 25.15
N GLU A 95 -26.38 10.09 24.93
CA GLU A 95 -26.49 8.75 25.50
C GLU A 95 -25.39 7.82 24.95
N VAL A 96 -25.19 7.83 23.63
CA VAL A 96 -24.11 7.06 22.99
C VAL A 96 -22.73 7.49 23.49
N LEU A 97 -22.50 8.79 23.70
CA LEU A 97 -21.24 9.27 24.27
C LEU A 97 -21.04 8.81 25.71
N ALA A 98 -22.10 8.78 26.52
CA ALA A 98 -22.05 8.28 27.88
C ALA A 98 -21.69 6.78 27.91
N ASP A 99 -22.28 5.98 27.03
CA ASP A 99 -21.99 4.55 26.91
C ASP A 99 -20.53 4.30 26.49
N ILE A 100 -20.04 5.06 25.50
CA ILE A 100 -18.63 4.98 25.07
C ILE A 100 -17.69 5.35 26.23
N ALA A 101 -18.02 6.38 27.00
CA ALA A 101 -17.21 6.80 28.13
C ALA A 101 -17.18 5.75 29.24
N ALA A 102 -18.32 5.17 29.59
CA ALA A 102 -18.42 4.09 30.57
C ALA A 102 -17.60 2.87 30.15
N TYR A 103 -17.74 2.45 28.88
CA TYR A 103 -16.98 1.33 28.32
C TYR A 103 -15.46 1.58 28.38
N ARG A 104 -15.00 2.80 28.05
CA ARG A 104 -13.58 3.15 28.15
C ARG A 104 -13.06 3.11 29.58
N GLN A 105 -13.83 3.62 30.55
CA GLN A 105 -13.44 3.58 31.96
C GLN A 105 -13.31 2.15 32.48
N GLU A 106 -14.21 1.25 32.08
CA GLU A 106 -14.12 -0.17 32.40
C GLU A 106 -12.84 -0.79 31.84
N MET A 107 -12.57 -0.58 30.55
CA MET A 107 -11.35 -1.06 29.89
C MET A 107 -10.06 -0.51 30.53
N ASP A 108 -10.03 0.78 30.85
CA ASP A 108 -8.87 1.42 31.47
C ASP A 108 -8.63 0.83 32.87
N ALA A 109 -9.70 0.60 33.65
CA ALA A 109 -9.61 -0.03 34.97
C ALA A 109 -9.10 -1.49 34.89
N GLU A 110 -9.59 -2.27 33.93
CA GLU A 110 -9.09 -3.64 33.66
C GLU A 110 -7.61 -3.63 33.28
N MET A 111 -7.19 -2.70 32.41
CA MET A 111 -5.79 -2.60 31.97
C MET A 111 -4.86 -2.21 33.12
N GLU A 112 -5.28 -1.28 33.98
CA GLU A 112 -4.54 -0.92 35.19
C GLU A 112 -4.45 -2.10 36.17
N GLU A 113 -5.56 -2.83 36.38
CA GLU A 113 -5.58 -3.98 37.27
C GLU A 113 -4.64 -5.09 36.74
N ASN A 114 -4.65 -5.36 35.44
CA ASN A 114 -3.75 -6.31 34.81
C ASN A 114 -2.28 -5.87 34.95
N SER A 115 -1.99 -4.59 34.75
CA SER A 115 -0.65 -4.02 34.88
C SER A 115 -0.11 -4.06 36.33
N ARG A 116 -1.00 -4.08 37.33
CA ARG A 116 -0.63 -4.26 38.76
C ARG A 116 -0.37 -5.71 39.14
N ARG A 117 -0.85 -6.68 38.33
CA ARG A 117 -0.68 -8.13 38.58
C ARG A 117 0.61 -8.71 37.99
N THR A 118 1.22 -8.01 37.04
CA THR A 118 2.47 -8.41 36.34
C THR A 118 3.67 -7.66 36.89
#